data_AF-A0A377A9I1-F1
#
_entry.id   AF-A0A377A9I1-F1
#
_cell.length_a   1.000
_cell.length_b   1.000
_cell.length_c   1.000
_cell.angle_alpha   90.00
_cell.angle_beta   90.00
_cell.angle_gamma   90.00
#
_symmetry.space_group_name_H-M   'P 1'
#
loop_
_entity.id
_entity.type
_entity.pdbx_description
1 polymer ?
#
loop_
_entity_poly.entity_id
_entity_poly.type
_entity_poly.pdbx_seq_one_letter_code
_entity_poly.pdbx_strand_id
1 'polypeptide(L)'
;MGHGGMLYSLPSRELIADSVEYMVNAHCADAMVCISNCDKITPGMLMASLRLNIPVIFVSGGPMEAGKTKLSDQIIKLDLVDAMIQGADPKVSDSQSDQVERSACPTCGSCSGMFTANSMNCLTEALGLSQPGNGSLLATHADRKQLFLNAGKRIVELTNVTTSKTTKVHCRAILLAKRRLKTP
;
A
#
# COMPACT_ATOMS: atom_id res chain seq x y z
N MET A 1 -18.48 7.07 1.68
CA MET A 1 -18.44 7.50 0.25
C MET A 1 -19.83 8.04 -0.12
N GLY A 2 -19.98 8.83 -1.19
CA GLY A 2 -21.31 9.32 -1.63
C GLY A 2 -21.73 10.72 -1.13
N HIS A 3 -20.79 11.53 -0.65
CA HIS A 3 -21.01 12.94 -0.29
C HIS A 3 -19.93 13.83 -0.92
N GLY A 4 -20.08 15.16 -0.83
CA GLY A 4 -19.18 16.14 -1.45
C GLY A 4 -17.70 16.03 -1.06
N GLY A 5 -17.38 15.35 0.04
CA GLY A 5 -16.00 15.07 0.45
C GLY A 5 -15.22 14.21 -0.53
N MET A 6 -15.90 13.44 -1.40
CA MET A 6 -15.25 12.65 -2.44
C MET A 6 -14.42 13.49 -3.43
N LEU A 7 -14.75 14.78 -3.59
CA LEU A 7 -14.00 15.73 -4.43
C LEU A 7 -12.56 15.95 -3.93
N TYR A 8 -12.28 15.66 -2.66
CA TYR A 8 -10.96 15.81 -2.05
C TYR A 8 -10.10 14.55 -2.13
N SER A 9 -10.66 13.42 -2.58
CA SER A 9 -9.93 12.15 -2.63
C SER A 9 -8.78 12.18 -3.61
N LEU A 10 -9.03 12.44 -4.90
CA LEU A 10 -7.95 12.43 -5.90
C LEU A 10 -6.89 13.52 -5.67
N PRO A 11 -7.25 14.78 -5.34
CA PRO A 11 -6.27 15.83 -5.04
C PRO A 11 -5.33 15.49 -3.88
N SER A 12 -5.76 14.68 -2.91
CA SER A 12 -4.88 14.22 -1.82
C SER A 12 -3.62 13.51 -2.30
N ARG A 13 -3.65 12.88 -3.49
CA ARG A 13 -2.48 12.24 -4.10
C ARG A 13 -1.35 13.25 -4.32
N GLU A 14 -1.67 14.41 -4.88
CA GLU A 14 -0.70 15.48 -5.14
C GLU A 14 -0.18 16.06 -3.83
N LEU A 15 -1.07 16.31 -2.87
CA LEU A 15 -0.68 16.80 -1.55
C LEU A 15 0.28 15.84 -0.84
N ILE A 16 0.06 14.54 -0.93
CA ILE A 16 0.97 13.53 -0.39
C ILE A 16 2.32 13.57 -1.11
N ALA A 17 2.31 13.66 -2.45
CA ALA A 17 3.55 13.72 -3.23
C ALA A 17 4.38 14.95 -2.85
N ASP A 18 3.75 16.12 -2.82
CA ASP A 18 4.39 17.39 -2.51
C ASP A 18 4.88 17.44 -1.05
N SER A 19 4.10 16.89 -0.11
CA SER A 19 4.49 16.82 1.31
C SER A 19 5.74 15.96 1.52
N VAL A 20 5.79 14.79 0.87
CA VAL A 20 6.95 13.89 0.97
C VAL A 20 8.17 14.53 0.31
N GLU A 21 8.01 15.09 -0.88
CA GLU A 21 9.08 15.78 -1.61
C GLU A 21 9.66 16.95 -0.80
N TYR A 22 8.79 17.76 -0.20
CA TYR A 22 9.19 18.88 0.64
C TYR A 22 10.02 18.43 1.84
N MET A 23 9.54 17.44 2.59
CA MET A 23 10.22 16.97 3.80
C MET A 23 11.55 16.29 3.49
N VAL A 24 11.63 15.49 2.44
CA VAL A 24 12.88 14.81 2.06
C VAL A 24 13.95 15.81 1.65
N ASN A 25 13.60 16.80 0.82
CA ASN A 25 14.55 17.83 0.40
C ASN A 25 14.96 18.74 1.57
N ALA A 26 14.02 19.16 2.42
CA ALA A 26 14.31 20.03 3.56
C ALA A 26 15.27 19.39 4.57
N HIS A 27 15.17 18.07 4.76
CA HIS A 27 16.02 17.32 5.68
C HIS A 27 17.23 16.66 5.00
N CYS A 28 17.42 16.87 3.69
CA CYS A 28 18.49 16.25 2.90
C CYS A 28 18.59 14.74 3.11
N ALA A 29 17.45 14.03 3.16
CA ALA A 29 17.46 12.61 3.46
C ALA A 29 18.09 11.78 2.31
N ASP A 30 19.01 10.88 2.65
CA ASP A 30 19.75 10.08 1.68
C ASP A 30 18.92 8.97 1.03
N ALA A 31 17.87 8.53 1.71
CA ALA A 31 16.99 7.44 1.27
C ALA A 31 15.65 7.48 2.00
N MET A 32 14.67 6.74 1.49
CA MET A 32 13.35 6.69 2.12
C MET A 32 12.68 5.31 2.07
N VAL A 33 11.91 5.04 3.13
CA VAL A 33 11.00 3.90 3.23
C VAL A 33 9.57 4.42 3.12
N CYS A 34 8.88 4.06 2.04
CA CYS A 34 7.50 4.47 1.80
C CYS A 34 6.53 3.46 2.42
N ILE A 35 5.94 3.82 3.57
CA ILE A 35 4.89 3.05 4.22
C ILE A 35 3.53 3.54 3.72
N SER A 36 2.91 2.78 2.82
CA SER A 36 1.66 3.16 2.16
C SER A 36 0.58 2.09 2.36
N ASN A 37 -0.69 2.44 2.17
CA ASN A 37 -1.73 1.41 2.11
C ASN A 37 -3.00 1.88 1.41
N CYS A 38 -3.57 3.00 1.85
CA CYS A 38 -4.82 3.48 1.31
C CYS A 38 -4.64 4.02 -0.12
N ASP A 39 -5.76 4.08 -0.83
CA ASP A 39 -5.90 4.23 -2.27
C ASP A 39 -4.97 5.26 -2.93
N LYS A 40 -4.90 6.47 -2.36
CA LYS A 40 -4.14 7.60 -2.94
C LYS A 40 -2.75 7.77 -2.33
N ILE A 41 -2.44 7.02 -1.27
CA ILE A 41 -1.16 7.11 -0.56
C ILE A 41 -0.05 6.47 -1.40
N THR A 42 -0.25 5.24 -1.86
CA THR A 42 0.76 4.51 -2.66
C THR A 42 1.16 5.28 -3.92
N PRO A 43 0.23 5.75 -4.79
CA PRO A 43 0.63 6.54 -5.96
C PRO A 43 1.22 7.92 -5.59
N GLY A 44 0.76 8.57 -4.51
CA GLY A 44 1.34 9.86 -4.08
C GLY A 44 2.80 9.71 -3.65
N MET A 45 3.10 8.71 -2.81
CA MET A 45 4.47 8.38 -2.42
C MET A 45 5.31 7.90 -3.61
N LEU A 46 4.72 7.18 -4.56
CA LEU A 46 5.39 6.77 -5.79
C LEU A 46 5.78 7.98 -6.65
N MET A 47 4.90 8.96 -6.82
CA MET A 47 5.21 10.20 -7.51
C MET A 47 6.36 10.95 -6.84
N ALA A 48 6.32 11.13 -5.51
CA ALA A 48 7.42 11.75 -4.78
C ALA A 48 8.74 11.01 -4.99
N SER A 49 8.71 9.67 -4.96
CA SER A 49 9.91 8.85 -5.14
C SER A 49 10.58 9.03 -6.50
N LEU A 50 9.78 9.14 -7.55
CA LEU A 50 10.28 9.38 -8.90
C LEU A 50 10.82 10.80 -9.08
N ARG A 51 10.22 11.81 -8.42
CA ARG A 51 10.69 13.21 -8.45
C ARG A 51 12.02 13.38 -7.69
N LEU A 52 12.09 12.86 -6.46
CA LEU A 52 13.26 12.95 -5.59
C LEU A 52 14.45 12.16 -6.12
N ASN A 53 14.18 11.01 -6.74
CA ASN A 53 15.18 10.17 -7.37
C ASN A 53 16.35 9.79 -6.42
N ILE A 54 16.00 9.46 -5.18
CA ILE A 54 16.89 8.87 -4.16
C ILE A 54 16.55 7.38 -3.96
N PRO A 55 17.43 6.58 -3.34
CA PRO A 55 17.10 5.22 -2.93
C PRO A 55 15.76 5.15 -2.19
N VAL A 56 14.87 4.28 -2.66
CA VAL A 56 13.52 4.08 -2.11
C VAL A 56 13.19 2.60 -1.99
N ILE A 57 12.43 2.25 -0.94
CA ILE A 57 11.74 0.97 -0.82
C ILE A 57 10.31 1.18 -0.34
N PHE A 58 9.36 0.46 -0.94
CA PHE A 58 7.95 0.47 -0.55
C PHE A 58 7.65 -0.76 0.30
N VAL A 59 6.98 -0.54 1.43
CA VAL A 59 6.42 -1.58 2.28
C VAL A 59 5.00 -1.19 2.68
N SER A 60 4.02 -1.94 2.21
CA SER A 60 2.61 -1.64 2.47
C SER A 60 2.14 -2.24 3.80
N GLY A 61 1.13 -1.61 4.41
CA GLY A 61 0.40 -2.23 5.53
C GLY A 61 -0.42 -3.46 5.10
N GLY A 62 -0.77 -3.48 3.81
CA GLY A 62 -1.52 -4.47 3.06
C GLY A 62 -2.98 -4.67 3.47
N PRO A 63 -3.67 -5.63 2.83
CA PRO A 63 -5.11 -5.79 2.92
C PRO A 63 -5.60 -6.28 4.28
N MET A 64 -6.79 -5.81 4.64
CA MET A 64 -7.59 -6.39 5.72
C MET A 64 -8.08 -7.79 5.34
N GLU A 65 -8.45 -8.58 6.34
CA GLU A 65 -9.12 -9.85 6.11
C GLU A 65 -10.51 -9.64 5.50
N ALA A 66 -10.95 -10.58 4.66
CA ALA A 66 -12.31 -10.52 4.12
C ALA A 66 -13.35 -10.70 5.23
N GLY A 67 -14.36 -9.83 5.23
CA GLY A 67 -15.50 -9.91 6.12
C GLY A 67 -16.27 -11.20 5.91
N LYS A 68 -16.98 -11.66 6.96
CA LYS A 68 -17.82 -12.85 6.90
C LYS A 68 -19.14 -12.59 7.61
N THR A 69 -20.24 -12.96 6.96
CA THR A 69 -21.57 -12.94 7.58
C THR A 69 -22.31 -14.26 7.33
N LYS A 70 -23.24 -14.60 8.22
CA LYS A 70 -24.13 -15.77 8.14
C LYS A 70 -25.57 -15.32 7.82
N LEU A 71 -25.74 -14.49 6.79
CA LEU A 71 -27.07 -14.08 6.32
C LEU A 71 -27.81 -15.21 5.57
N SER A 72 -27.11 -16.31 5.24
CA SER A 72 -27.66 -17.54 4.68
C SER A 72 -26.94 -18.77 5.28
N ASP A 73 -27.36 -19.99 4.90
CA ASP A 73 -26.70 -21.26 5.28
C ASP A 73 -25.24 -21.37 4.80
N GLN A 74 -24.74 -20.37 4.05
CA GLN A 74 -23.37 -20.30 3.55
C GLN A 74 -22.64 -19.08 4.10
N ILE A 75 -21.32 -19.22 4.32
CA ILE A 75 -20.46 -18.10 4.69
C ILE A 75 -20.30 -17.20 3.47
N ILE A 76 -20.91 -16.03 3.51
CA ILE A 76 -20.74 -15.01 2.47
C ILE A 76 -19.50 -14.18 2.83
N LYS A 77 -18.54 -14.11 1.90
CA LYS A 77 -17.41 -13.18 2.00
C LYS A 77 -17.92 -11.79 1.67
N LEU A 78 -17.61 -10.82 2.52
CA LEU A 78 -17.99 -9.43 2.35
C LEU A 78 -16.77 -8.56 2.19
N ASP A 79 -16.93 -7.50 1.41
CA ASP A 79 -16.08 -6.33 1.45
C ASP A 79 -16.87 -5.04 1.72
N LEU A 80 -16.16 -3.91 1.78
CA LEU A 80 -16.76 -2.60 2.02
C LEU A 80 -17.76 -2.19 0.92
N VAL A 81 -17.55 -2.63 -0.32
CA VAL A 81 -18.45 -2.31 -1.44
C VAL A 81 -19.78 -3.02 -1.27
N ASP A 82 -19.78 -4.27 -0.83
CA ASP A 82 -21.02 -5.01 -0.52
C ASP A 82 -21.86 -4.28 0.54
N ALA A 83 -21.21 -3.78 1.60
CA ALA A 83 -21.87 -3.00 2.64
C ALA A 83 -22.46 -1.69 2.11
N MET A 84 -21.74 -0.99 1.24
CA MET A 84 -22.23 0.24 0.62
C MET A 84 -23.41 0.00 -0.33
N ILE A 85 -23.38 -1.08 -1.11
CA ILE A 85 -24.48 -1.43 -2.02
C ILE A 85 -25.73 -1.79 -1.22
N GLN A 86 -25.58 -2.64 -0.20
CA GLN A 86 -26.72 -3.07 0.62
C GLN A 86 -27.31 -1.93 1.45
N GLY A 87 -26.47 -1.07 2.03
CA GLY A 87 -26.93 0.10 2.78
C GLY A 87 -27.63 1.17 1.92
N ALA A 88 -27.48 1.11 0.59
CA ALA A 88 -28.19 1.98 -0.34
C ALA A 88 -29.43 1.32 -0.99
N ASP A 89 -29.63 0.01 -0.81
CA ASP A 89 -30.76 -0.72 -1.37
C ASP A 89 -31.97 -0.65 -0.42
N PRO A 90 -33.08 0.01 -0.79
CA PRO A 90 -34.26 0.11 0.06
C PRO A 90 -34.96 -1.24 0.32
N LYS A 91 -34.55 -2.32 -0.36
CA LYS A 91 -35.06 -3.68 -0.13
C LYS A 91 -34.35 -4.41 1.02
N VAL A 92 -33.20 -3.91 1.46
CA VAL A 92 -32.44 -4.49 2.58
C VAL A 92 -32.97 -3.92 3.88
N SER A 93 -33.30 -4.77 4.86
CA SER A 93 -33.77 -4.29 6.16
C SER A 93 -32.63 -3.67 6.96
N ASP A 94 -32.93 -2.70 7.83
CA ASP A 94 -31.94 -2.07 8.71
C ASP A 94 -31.15 -3.12 9.52
N SER A 95 -31.83 -4.16 10.02
CA SER A 95 -31.21 -5.26 10.76
C SER A 95 -30.24 -6.11 9.93
N GLN A 96 -30.46 -6.21 8.62
CA GLN A 96 -29.54 -6.89 7.70
C GLN A 96 -28.36 -5.98 7.39
N SER A 97 -28.62 -4.69 7.11
CA SER A 97 -27.60 -3.69 6.89
C SER A 97 -26.62 -3.61 8.07
N ASP A 98 -27.13 -3.56 9.31
CA ASP A 98 -26.34 -3.54 10.54
C ASP A 98 -25.42 -4.77 10.67
N GLN A 99 -25.90 -5.95 10.27
CA GLN A 99 -25.09 -7.17 10.30
C GLN A 99 -23.96 -7.14 9.27
N VAL A 100 -24.24 -6.63 8.07
CA VAL A 100 -23.23 -6.49 7.00
C VAL A 100 -22.19 -5.46 7.39
N GLU A 101 -22.60 -4.30 7.88
CA GLU A 101 -21.71 -3.21 8.29
C GLU A 101 -20.69 -3.69 9.34
N ARG A 102 -21.18 -4.36 10.39
CA ARG A 102 -20.33 -4.88 11.48
C ARG A 102 -19.34 -5.96 11.02
N SER A 103 -19.63 -6.63 9.91
CA SER A 103 -18.81 -7.72 9.38
C SER A 103 -17.89 -7.31 8.23
N ALA A 104 -18.15 -6.19 7.54
CA ALA A 104 -17.46 -5.85 6.28
C ALA A 104 -15.99 -5.42 6.46
N CYS A 105 -15.62 -4.87 7.62
CA CYS A 105 -14.25 -4.42 7.92
C CYS A 105 -13.74 -5.07 9.23
N PRO A 106 -13.39 -6.36 9.21
CA PRO A 106 -13.11 -7.12 10.44
C PRO A 106 -11.75 -6.81 11.08
N THR A 107 -10.79 -6.30 10.30
CA THR A 107 -9.41 -6.06 10.75
C THR A 107 -8.85 -4.76 10.19
N CYS A 108 -7.68 -4.34 10.69
CA CYS A 108 -6.92 -3.26 10.05
C CYS A 108 -6.45 -3.66 8.64
N GLY A 109 -6.12 -2.67 7.81
CA GLY A 109 -5.59 -2.86 6.46
C GLY A 109 -6.31 -2.01 5.41
N SER A 110 -5.85 -2.12 4.15
CA SER A 110 -6.58 -1.62 2.99
C SER A 110 -7.81 -2.50 2.72
N CYS A 111 -8.71 -2.07 1.84
CA CYS A 111 -9.86 -2.87 1.42
C CYS A 111 -9.43 -4.30 1.03
N SER A 112 -10.23 -5.30 1.35
CA SER A 112 -9.92 -6.72 1.12
C SER A 112 -9.95 -7.14 -0.36
N GLY A 113 -10.71 -6.43 -1.21
CA GLY A 113 -10.81 -6.68 -2.65
C GLY A 113 -9.65 -6.10 -3.48
N MET A 114 -9.55 -6.50 -4.76
CA MET A 114 -8.55 -5.97 -5.71
C MET A 114 -8.94 -4.58 -6.25
N PHE A 115 -9.03 -3.61 -5.34
CA PHE A 115 -9.23 -2.19 -5.67
C PHE A 115 -7.88 -1.47 -5.85
N THR A 116 -7.91 -0.14 -5.94
CA THR A 116 -6.70 0.64 -6.26
C THR A 116 -5.60 0.46 -5.21
N ALA A 117 -5.90 0.46 -3.91
CA ALA A 117 -4.92 0.15 -2.86
C ALA A 117 -4.10 -1.14 -3.13
N ASN A 118 -4.77 -2.29 -3.27
CA ASN A 118 -4.09 -3.57 -3.46
C ASN A 118 -3.47 -3.70 -4.85
N SER A 119 -4.12 -3.15 -5.88
CA SER A 119 -3.56 -3.10 -7.23
C SER A 119 -2.25 -2.32 -7.28
N MET A 120 -2.18 -1.18 -6.57
CA MET A 120 -0.97 -0.37 -6.47
C MET A 120 0.11 -1.06 -5.63
N ASN A 121 -0.24 -1.75 -4.54
CA ASN A 121 0.72 -2.53 -3.75
C ASN A 121 1.32 -3.70 -4.54
N CYS A 122 0.53 -4.35 -5.39
CA CYS A 122 1.02 -5.35 -6.34
C CYS A 122 1.89 -4.72 -7.44
N LEU A 123 1.53 -3.52 -7.91
CA LEU A 123 2.32 -2.79 -8.89
C LEU A 123 3.70 -2.42 -8.35
N THR A 124 3.82 -1.94 -7.10
CA THR A 124 5.14 -1.63 -6.52
C THR A 124 6.02 -2.87 -6.40
N GLU A 125 5.42 -4.03 -6.12
CA GLU A 125 6.11 -5.32 -6.14
C GLU A 125 6.58 -5.69 -7.56
N ALA A 126 5.70 -5.55 -8.56
CA ALA A 126 6.03 -5.84 -9.96
C ALA A 126 7.11 -4.91 -10.54
N LEU A 127 7.10 -3.63 -10.18
CA LEU A 127 8.16 -2.67 -10.51
C LEU A 127 9.47 -2.95 -9.76
N GLY A 128 9.45 -3.89 -8.81
CA GLY A 128 10.57 -4.22 -7.96
C GLY A 128 10.91 -3.14 -6.94
N LEU A 129 9.97 -2.24 -6.61
CA LEU A 129 10.12 -1.24 -5.55
C LEU A 129 9.70 -1.78 -4.17
N SER A 130 9.04 -2.94 -4.14
CA SER A 130 8.69 -3.68 -2.92
C SER A 130 9.25 -5.10 -2.93
N GLN A 131 9.34 -5.70 -1.75
CA GLN A 131 9.71 -7.11 -1.61
C GLN A 131 8.56 -8.04 -2.06
N PRO A 132 8.87 -9.28 -2.48
CA PRO A 132 7.85 -10.28 -2.76
C PRO A 132 6.91 -10.51 -1.57
N GLY A 133 5.61 -10.61 -1.84
CA GLY A 133 4.57 -10.75 -0.82
C GLY A 133 4.10 -9.44 -0.18
N ASN A 134 4.64 -8.29 -0.61
CA ASN A 134 4.19 -6.98 -0.16
C ASN A 134 2.73 -6.72 -0.55
N GLY A 135 2.34 -7.07 -1.77
CA GLY A 135 1.00 -6.79 -2.29
C GLY A 135 -0.08 -7.76 -1.81
N SER A 136 0.30 -8.96 -1.38
CA SER A 136 -0.64 -10.08 -1.18
C SER A 136 -0.79 -10.56 0.25
N LEU A 137 0.22 -10.38 1.11
CA LEU A 137 0.15 -10.81 2.50
C LEU A 137 -0.90 -9.97 3.25
N LEU A 138 -1.57 -10.51 4.29
CA LEU A 138 -2.62 -9.82 5.07
C LEU A 138 -2.04 -8.94 6.18
N ALA A 139 -2.74 -7.85 6.55
CA ALA A 139 -2.26 -6.86 7.51
C ALA A 139 -2.02 -7.45 8.90
N THR A 140 -2.83 -8.44 9.24
CA THR A 140 -2.79 -9.22 10.49
C THR A 140 -1.77 -10.35 10.48
N HIS A 141 -1.18 -10.68 9.33
CA HIS A 141 -0.29 -11.82 9.22
C HIS A 141 1.05 -11.58 9.94
N ALA A 142 1.49 -12.54 10.75
CA ALA A 142 2.72 -12.42 11.55
C ALA A 142 3.96 -12.09 10.71
N ASP A 143 4.10 -12.71 9.53
CA ASP A 143 5.20 -12.48 8.59
C ASP A 143 5.28 -11.04 8.05
N ARG A 144 4.24 -10.22 8.21
CA ARG A 144 4.27 -8.81 7.81
C ARG A 144 5.41 -8.06 8.49
N LYS A 145 5.66 -8.36 9.77
CA LYS A 145 6.77 -7.75 10.53
C LYS A 145 8.11 -7.97 9.81
N GLN A 146 8.30 -9.14 9.21
CA GLN A 146 9.54 -9.45 8.52
C GLN A 146 9.73 -8.60 7.25
N LEU A 147 8.66 -8.27 6.53
CA LEU A 147 8.72 -7.36 5.38
C LEU A 147 9.25 -5.98 5.78
N PHE A 148 8.75 -5.42 6.90
CA PHE A 148 9.22 -4.13 7.44
C PHE A 148 10.68 -4.18 7.88
N LEU A 149 11.07 -5.21 8.65
CA LEU A 149 12.46 -5.37 9.11
C LEU A 149 13.43 -5.53 7.94
N ASN A 150 13.06 -6.32 6.95
CA ASN A 150 13.84 -6.50 5.74
C ASN A 150 13.92 -5.20 4.93
N ALA A 151 12.84 -4.42 4.85
CA ALA A 151 12.83 -3.16 4.12
C ALA A 151 13.82 -2.16 4.74
N GLY A 152 13.85 -2.06 6.08
CA GLY A 152 14.80 -1.23 6.81
C GLY A 152 16.26 -1.63 6.59
N LYS A 153 16.58 -2.93 6.61
CA LYS A 153 17.94 -3.39 6.27
C LYS A 153 18.29 -3.08 4.81
N ARG A 154 17.33 -3.34 3.92
CA ARG A 154 17.53 -3.26 2.48
C ARG A 154 17.75 -1.84 1.99
N ILE A 155 17.08 -0.85 2.56
CA ILE A 155 17.24 0.54 2.15
C ILE A 155 18.64 1.06 2.49
N VAL A 156 19.20 0.67 3.63
CA VAL A 156 20.57 1.03 4.02
C VAL A 156 21.59 0.44 3.06
N GLU A 157 21.44 -0.84 2.69
CA GLU A 157 22.28 -1.48 1.67
C GLU A 157 22.24 -0.75 0.32
N LEU A 158 21.03 -0.39 -0.14
CA LEU A 158 20.83 0.33 -1.40
C LEU A 158 21.50 1.71 -1.37
N THR A 159 21.45 2.38 -0.22
CA THR A 159 22.07 3.69 -0.01
C THR A 159 23.60 3.60 -0.10
N ASN A 160 24.21 2.62 0.58
CA ASN A 160 25.66 2.41 0.57
C ASN A 160 26.22 2.04 -0.82
N VAL A 161 25.47 1.26 -1.61
CA VAL A 161 25.88 0.93 -2.99
C VAL A 161 25.81 2.15 -3.90
N THR A 162 24.91 3.08 -3.60
CA THR A 162 24.66 4.29 -4.41
C THR A 162 25.71 5.37 -4.17
N THR A 163 26.17 5.55 -2.93
CA THR A 163 27.19 6.56 -2.59
C THR A 163 28.59 6.25 -3.16
N SER A 164 28.91 4.98 -3.42
CA SER A 164 30.23 4.59 -3.97
C SER A 164 30.37 4.69 -5.50
N LYS A 165 29.28 4.93 -6.24
CA LYS A 165 29.29 5.03 -7.70
C LYS A 165 28.71 6.37 -8.12
N THR A 166 29.50 7.18 -8.82
CA THR A 166 29.21 8.54 -9.34
C THR A 166 28.11 8.60 -10.40
N THR A 167 27.09 7.76 -10.30
CA THR A 167 25.99 7.65 -11.27
C THR A 167 24.69 7.97 -10.54
N LYS A 168 24.11 9.15 -10.81
CA LYS A 168 22.77 9.56 -10.38
C LYS A 168 21.79 8.39 -10.57
N VAL A 169 21.33 7.78 -9.47
CA VAL A 169 20.55 6.53 -9.50
C VAL A 169 19.10 6.85 -9.82
N HIS A 170 18.64 6.45 -11.00
CA HIS A 170 17.22 6.20 -11.28
C HIS A 170 16.66 5.24 -10.23
N CYS A 171 15.43 5.43 -9.74
CA CYS A 171 14.64 4.45 -8.98
C CYS A 171 14.91 3.01 -9.44
N ARG A 172 15.92 2.35 -8.86
CA ARG A 172 16.40 1.05 -9.32
C ARG A 172 15.64 0.02 -8.54
N ALA A 173 14.86 -0.79 -9.27
CA ALA A 173 14.20 -1.96 -8.75
C ALA A 173 15.15 -2.77 -7.83
N ILE A 174 14.68 -3.11 -6.62
CA ILE A 174 15.27 -4.02 -5.62
C ILE A 174 15.82 -5.29 -6.28
N LEU A 175 15.16 -5.77 -7.33
CA LEU A 175 15.53 -6.94 -8.12
C LEU A 175 16.92 -6.83 -8.77
N LEU A 176 17.40 -5.63 -9.10
CA LEU A 176 18.70 -5.45 -9.73
C LEU A 176 19.89 -5.80 -8.83
N ALA A 177 19.74 -5.75 -7.50
CA ALA A 177 20.86 -6.17 -6.64
C ALA A 177 20.92 -7.68 -6.37
N LYS A 178 19.83 -8.45 -6.59
CA LYS A 178 19.93 -9.93 -6.63
C LYS A 178 20.78 -10.42 -7.80
N ARG A 179 20.81 -9.69 -8.93
CA ARG A 179 21.69 -10.01 -10.08
C ARG A 179 23.18 -9.70 -9.85
N ARG A 180 23.54 -8.91 -8.83
CA ARG A 180 24.96 -8.54 -8.56
C ARG A 180 25.61 -9.28 -7.39
N LEU A 181 24.86 -10.02 -6.57
CA LEU A 181 25.40 -10.88 -5.51
C LEU A 181 25.70 -12.32 -5.99
N LYS A 182 25.68 -12.56 -7.31
CA LYS A 182 26.00 -13.83 -7.98
C LYS A 182 27.12 -13.68 -9.02
N THR A 183 28.18 -12.96 -8.69
CA THR A 183 29.44 -13.07 -9.44
C THR A 183 30.55 -13.36 -8.42
N PRO A 184 31.27 -14.48 -8.56
CA PRO A 184 32.44 -14.77 -7.73
C PRO A 184 33.55 -13.74 -7.93
#